data_AF-A0A2E2J0R4-F1
#
_entry.id   AF-A0A2E2J0R4-F1
#
_cell.length_a   1.000
_cell.length_b   1.000
_cell.length_c   1.000
_cell.angle_alpha   90.00
_cell.angle_beta   90.00
_cell.angle_gamma   90.00
#
_symmetry.space_group_name_H-M   'P 1'
#
loop_
_entity.id
_entity.type
_entity.pdbx_description
1 polymer ?
#
loop_
_entity_poly.entity_id
_entity_poly.type
_entity_poly.pdbx_seq_one_letter_code
_entity_poly.pdbx_strand_id
1 'polypeptide(L)'
;MGKIAQGILGGLSGKVGNVIGGSWKGIDYIRIKPSSVANPRTVGQVNQRNKFTVTLEFIQAVKPFIQKGYKFLAVKKTAFNAAMSYVLNNAITGVEPNFNVDYANALVSRGGLSAALNPSTDLATAGEVTFNWDDNSAEGNANATDKAMLLVYNPSKKESIALTDGADRTVGTQIVAIPTTYAGDTVELFMAFITADGSQVSNSTYLGSGTAN
;
A
#
# COMPACT_ATOMS: atom_id res chain seq x y z
N MET A 1 -12.35 -0.11 -32.11
CA MET A 1 -13.73 -0.33 -32.58
C MET A 1 -14.60 -0.55 -31.35
N GLY A 2 -15.77 0.10 -31.26
CA GLY A 2 -16.70 -0.11 -30.17
C GLY A 2 -17.40 -1.47 -30.30
N LYS A 3 -17.59 -2.16 -29.18
CA LYS A 3 -18.28 -3.45 -29.07
C LYS A 3 -19.43 -3.31 -28.11
N ILE A 4 -20.56 -3.95 -28.40
CA ILE A 4 -21.67 -4.05 -27.46
C ILE A 4 -21.79 -5.53 -27.08
N ALA A 5 -21.56 -5.85 -25.81
CA ALA A 5 -21.82 -7.20 -25.34
C ALA A 5 -23.35 -7.41 -25.30
N GLN A 6 -23.87 -8.56 -25.73
CA GLN A 6 -25.30 -8.90 -25.62
C GLN A 6 -26.30 -7.96 -26.35
N GLY A 7 -25.91 -7.32 -27.46
CA GLY A 7 -26.85 -6.51 -28.25
C GLY A 7 -27.34 -5.27 -27.48
N ILE A 8 -28.59 -4.83 -27.69
CA ILE A 8 -29.09 -3.57 -27.12
C ILE A 8 -29.09 -3.53 -25.57
N LEU A 9 -29.00 -4.69 -24.91
CA LEU A 9 -29.12 -4.81 -23.46
C LEU A 9 -27.79 -4.84 -22.70
N GLY A 10 -26.64 -4.87 -23.37
CA GLY A 10 -25.35 -4.93 -22.66
C GLY A 10 -24.43 -3.74 -22.89
N GLY A 11 -23.34 -3.73 -22.11
CA GLY A 11 -22.41 -2.61 -22.03
C GLY A 11 -21.71 -2.29 -23.36
N LEU A 12 -21.62 -1.00 -23.68
CA LEU A 12 -20.78 -0.47 -24.75
C LEU A 12 -19.33 -0.43 -24.27
N SER A 13 -18.40 -1.02 -25.01
CA SER A 13 -16.96 -0.98 -24.76
C SER A 13 -16.22 -0.39 -25.94
N GLY A 14 -15.47 0.69 -25.71
CA GLY A 14 -14.72 1.39 -26.75
C GLY A 14 -15.54 2.46 -27.46
N LYS A 15 -15.09 2.85 -28.66
CA LYS A 15 -15.58 4.04 -29.37
C LYS A 15 -16.60 3.71 -30.44
N VAL A 16 -17.75 4.39 -30.42
CA VAL A 16 -18.74 4.45 -31.50
C VAL A 16 -19.07 5.91 -31.77
N GLY A 17 -18.66 6.44 -32.94
CA GLY A 17 -18.82 7.87 -33.25
C GLY A 17 -18.14 8.79 -32.21
N ASN A 18 -18.92 9.70 -31.63
CA ASN A 18 -18.49 10.62 -30.56
C ASN A 18 -18.73 10.06 -29.15
N VAL A 19 -19.17 8.81 -29.06
CA VAL A 19 -19.53 8.16 -27.80
C VAL A 19 -18.45 7.14 -27.44
N ILE A 20 -18.04 7.14 -26.18
CA ILE A 20 -17.10 6.17 -25.61
C ILE A 20 -17.83 5.44 -24.49
N GLY A 21 -17.99 4.13 -24.64
CA GLY A 21 -18.48 3.26 -23.59
C GLY A 21 -17.34 2.58 -22.84
N GLY A 22 -17.53 2.37 -21.55
CA GLY A 22 -16.64 1.59 -20.71
C GLY A 22 -17.38 1.05 -19.50
N SER A 23 -16.71 0.17 -18.76
CA SER A 23 -17.24 -0.34 -17.50
C SER A 23 -16.24 -0.07 -16.37
N TRP A 24 -16.76 0.19 -15.18
CA TRP A 24 -15.94 0.31 -13.98
C TRP A 24 -16.60 -0.45 -12.84
N LYS A 25 -15.89 -1.47 -12.33
CA LYS A 25 -16.40 -2.39 -11.30
C LYS A 25 -17.80 -2.96 -11.61
N GLY A 26 -18.04 -3.29 -12.89
CA GLY A 26 -19.31 -3.84 -13.35
C GLY A 26 -20.41 -2.81 -13.62
N ILE A 27 -20.14 -1.51 -13.41
CA ILE A 27 -21.06 -0.43 -13.78
C ILE A 27 -20.68 0.06 -15.18
N ASP A 28 -21.56 -0.15 -16.15
CA ASP A 28 -21.41 0.37 -17.49
C ASP A 28 -21.71 1.88 -17.50
N TYR A 29 -20.85 2.64 -18.17
CA TYR A 29 -21.00 4.08 -18.34
C TYR A 29 -20.67 4.50 -19.76
N ILE A 30 -21.26 5.62 -20.15
CA ILE A 30 -21.07 6.23 -21.47
C ILE A 30 -20.63 7.67 -21.27
N ARG A 31 -19.66 8.12 -22.07
CA ARG A 31 -19.21 9.52 -22.08
C ARG A 31 -19.01 10.04 -23.50
N ILE A 32 -19.11 11.36 -23.66
CA ILE A 32 -18.75 12.02 -24.91
C ILE A 32 -17.22 12.05 -25.09
N LYS A 33 -16.77 11.93 -26.34
CA LYS A 33 -15.38 12.15 -26.70
C LYS A 33 -15.03 13.62 -26.42
N PRO A 34 -13.92 13.92 -25.72
CA PRO A 34 -13.46 15.28 -25.56
C PRO A 34 -13.13 15.90 -26.93
N SER A 35 -13.55 17.16 -27.14
CA SER A 35 -13.31 17.92 -28.38
C SER A 35 -11.83 18.25 -28.57
N SER A 36 -11.11 18.54 -27.49
CA SER A 36 -9.65 18.68 -27.45
C SER A 36 -9.08 18.13 -26.15
N VAL A 37 -7.80 17.77 -26.16
CA VAL A 37 -7.07 17.35 -24.96
C VAL A 37 -5.87 18.25 -24.81
N ALA A 38 -5.86 19.10 -23.77
CA ALA A 38 -4.69 19.87 -23.39
C ALA A 38 -3.78 18.99 -22.52
N ASN A 39 -2.55 18.73 -22.98
CA ASN A 39 -1.53 18.03 -22.21
C ASN A 39 -0.26 18.88 -22.11
N PRO A 40 -0.33 20.10 -21.54
CA PRO A 40 0.86 20.90 -21.34
C PRO A 40 1.83 20.17 -20.41
N ARG A 41 3.12 20.40 -20.63
CA ARG A 41 4.23 19.81 -19.86
C ARG A 41 4.91 20.90 -19.05
N THR A 42 4.13 21.68 -18.32
CA THR A 42 4.69 22.69 -17.40
C THR A 42 5.50 21.98 -16.31
N VAL A 43 6.49 22.68 -15.76
CA VAL A 43 7.35 22.17 -14.68
C VAL A 43 6.53 21.59 -13.53
N GLY A 44 5.52 22.33 -13.05
CA GLY A 44 4.62 21.85 -12.00
C GLY A 44 3.85 20.57 -12.36
N GLN A 45 3.42 20.42 -13.62
CA GLN A 45 2.73 19.20 -14.08
C GLN A 45 3.68 18.00 -14.21
N VAL A 46 4.92 18.22 -14.66
CA VAL A 46 5.94 17.18 -14.72
C VAL A 46 6.28 16.70 -13.30
N ASN A 47 6.44 17.64 -12.35
CA ASN A 47 6.70 17.31 -10.95
C ASN A 47 5.59 16.45 -10.34
N GLN A 48 4.32 16.81 -10.56
CA GLN A 48 3.22 15.99 -10.07
C GLN A 48 3.19 14.58 -10.68
N ARG A 49 3.55 14.44 -11.97
CA ARG A 49 3.69 13.13 -12.61
C ARG A 49 4.81 12.32 -11.99
N ASN A 50 5.97 12.93 -11.75
CA ASN A 50 7.11 12.25 -11.14
C ASN A 50 6.78 11.77 -9.73
N LYS A 51 6.17 12.62 -8.90
CA LYS A 51 5.68 12.23 -7.56
C LYS A 51 4.68 11.08 -7.63
N PHE A 52 3.76 11.13 -8.58
CA PHE A 52 2.78 10.06 -8.80
C PHE A 52 3.45 8.74 -9.21
N THR A 53 4.45 8.78 -10.10
CA THR A 53 5.21 7.58 -10.49
C THR A 53 5.89 6.93 -9.29
N VAL A 54 6.63 7.71 -8.49
CA VAL A 54 7.34 7.21 -7.30
C VAL A 54 6.37 6.61 -6.29
N THR A 55 5.26 7.30 -6.02
CA THR A 55 4.22 6.79 -5.11
C THR A 55 3.59 5.50 -5.66
N LEU A 56 3.32 5.45 -6.97
CA LEU A 56 2.68 4.31 -7.61
C LEU A 56 3.54 3.06 -7.51
N GLU A 57 4.85 3.18 -7.78
CA GLU A 57 5.80 2.07 -7.68
C GLU A 57 5.83 1.48 -6.27
N PHE A 58 5.91 2.33 -5.25
CA PHE A 58 5.86 1.90 -3.85
C PHE A 58 4.53 1.20 -3.51
N ILE A 59 3.38 1.84 -3.78
CA ILE A 59 2.07 1.29 -3.42
C ILE A 59 1.76 -0.01 -4.19
N GLN A 60 2.28 -0.17 -5.42
CA GLN A 60 2.18 -1.43 -6.16
C GLN A 60 2.97 -2.55 -5.47
N ALA A 61 4.20 -2.27 -5.04
CA ALA A 61 5.03 -3.26 -4.36
C ALA A 61 4.40 -3.76 -3.06
N VAL A 62 3.76 -2.87 -2.29
CA VAL A 62 3.17 -3.18 -0.97
C VAL A 62 1.65 -3.48 -1.03
N LYS A 63 1.11 -3.69 -2.24
CA LYS A 63 -0.34 -3.83 -2.49
C LYS A 63 -1.05 -4.86 -1.60
N PRO A 64 -0.52 -6.08 -1.34
CA PRO A 64 -1.20 -7.06 -0.48
C PRO A 64 -1.45 -6.52 0.93
N PHE A 65 -0.48 -5.77 1.47
CA PHE A 65 -0.58 -5.13 2.77
C PHE A 65 -1.61 -4.00 2.77
N ILE A 66 -1.54 -3.11 1.77
CA ILE A 66 -2.48 -1.99 1.60
C ILE A 66 -3.94 -2.46 1.50
N GLN A 67 -4.20 -3.57 0.83
CA GLN A 67 -5.56 -4.10 0.67
C GLN A 67 -6.25 -4.37 2.02
N LYS A 68 -5.48 -4.81 3.03
CA LYS A 68 -5.96 -4.99 4.40
C LYS A 68 -5.90 -3.68 5.19
N GLY A 69 -4.74 -3.01 5.18
CA GLY A 69 -4.46 -1.82 5.98
C GLY A 69 -5.29 -0.57 5.63
N TYR A 70 -5.86 -0.50 4.42
CA TYR A 70 -6.73 0.61 3.98
C TYR A 70 -8.17 0.18 3.69
N LYS A 71 -8.57 -1.06 4.05
CA LYS A 71 -9.91 -1.62 3.80
C LYS A 71 -11.03 -0.69 4.27
N PHE A 72 -10.89 -0.11 5.48
CA PHE A 72 -11.90 0.75 6.09
C PHE A 72 -11.92 2.19 5.58
N LEU A 73 -10.86 2.61 4.88
CA LEU A 73 -10.76 3.93 4.24
C LEU A 73 -11.15 3.89 2.76
N ALA A 74 -11.52 2.73 2.24
CA ALA A 74 -11.96 2.49 0.86
C ALA A 74 -13.42 2.93 0.60
N VAL A 75 -13.82 4.10 1.11
CA VAL A 75 -15.16 4.66 0.91
C VAL A 75 -15.24 5.31 -0.47
N LYS A 76 -16.05 4.73 -1.38
CA LYS A 76 -16.19 5.17 -2.78
C LYS A 76 -14.87 5.19 -3.59
N LYS A 77 -13.83 4.53 -3.09
CA LYS A 77 -12.53 4.36 -3.75
C LYS A 77 -11.95 3.00 -3.39
N THR A 78 -10.90 2.55 -4.08
CA THR A 78 -10.18 1.33 -3.69
C THR A 78 -9.25 1.62 -2.50
N ALA A 79 -8.91 0.59 -1.71
CA ALA A 79 -7.88 0.69 -0.67
C ALA A 79 -6.56 1.22 -1.25
N PHE A 80 -6.19 0.74 -2.44
CA PHE A 80 -5.06 1.24 -3.23
C PHE A 80 -5.13 2.76 -3.44
N ASN A 81 -6.25 3.30 -3.91
CA ASN A 81 -6.39 4.74 -4.15
C ASN A 81 -6.44 5.54 -2.84
N ALA A 82 -6.96 4.96 -1.75
CA ALA A 82 -6.93 5.59 -0.44
C ALA A 82 -5.48 5.74 0.07
N ALA A 83 -4.66 4.69 -0.05
CA ALA A 83 -3.24 4.72 0.29
C ALA A 83 -2.44 5.64 -0.63
N MET A 84 -2.67 5.56 -1.95
CA MET A 84 -2.06 6.44 -2.94
C MET A 84 -2.27 7.91 -2.60
N SER A 85 -3.52 8.28 -2.26
CA SER A 85 -3.86 9.64 -1.85
C SER A 85 -3.17 10.05 -0.55
N TYR A 86 -2.96 9.15 0.39
CA TYR A 86 -2.29 9.48 1.64
C TYR A 86 -0.79 9.70 1.43
N VAL A 87 -0.11 8.72 0.83
CA VAL A 87 1.35 8.75 0.64
C VAL A 87 1.76 9.91 -0.26
N LEU A 88 1.04 10.17 -1.36
CA LEU A 88 1.34 11.28 -2.27
C LEU A 88 1.31 12.65 -1.58
N ASN A 89 0.44 12.83 -0.58
CA ASN A 89 0.27 14.11 0.12
C ASN A 89 1.15 14.27 1.36
N ASN A 90 1.58 13.17 1.98
CA ASN A 90 2.24 13.21 3.30
C ASN A 90 3.65 12.61 3.33
N ALA A 91 4.02 11.80 2.33
CA ALA A 91 5.20 10.94 2.41
C ALA A 91 6.03 10.98 1.12
N ILE A 92 6.05 12.15 0.46
CA ILE A 92 6.91 12.40 -0.70
C ILE A 92 7.85 13.54 -0.37
N THR A 93 9.15 13.27 -0.50
CA THR A 93 10.24 14.20 -0.25
C THR A 93 11.11 14.35 -1.49
N GLY A 94 12.15 15.18 -1.38
CA GLY A 94 13.06 15.49 -2.47
C GLY A 94 12.63 16.72 -3.27
N VAL A 95 13.45 17.03 -4.27
CA VAL A 95 13.31 18.19 -5.16
C VAL A 95 13.36 17.73 -6.60
N GLU A 96 12.75 18.49 -7.50
CA GLU A 96 12.73 18.14 -8.92
C GLU A 96 14.15 17.88 -9.45
N PRO A 97 14.35 16.82 -10.26
CA PRO A 97 13.37 15.78 -10.68
C PRO A 97 13.31 14.56 -9.73
N ASN A 98 14.12 14.54 -8.67
CA ASN A 98 14.37 13.39 -7.81
C ASN A 98 13.46 13.42 -6.58
N PHE A 99 12.28 12.83 -6.71
CA PHE A 99 11.37 12.60 -5.59
C PHE A 99 11.54 11.20 -5.03
N ASN A 100 11.41 11.05 -3.71
CA ASN A 100 11.49 9.76 -3.01
C ASN A 100 10.32 9.62 -2.04
N VAL A 101 10.02 8.38 -1.66
CA VAL A 101 9.08 8.10 -0.58
C VAL A 101 9.79 8.31 0.75
N ASP A 102 9.17 9.08 1.63
CA ASP A 102 9.57 9.16 3.04
C ASP A 102 8.85 8.07 3.83
N TYR A 103 9.55 6.96 4.04
CA TYR A 103 9.00 5.76 4.67
C TYR A 103 8.48 6.01 6.09
N ALA A 104 9.10 6.92 6.84
CA ALA A 104 8.65 7.24 8.19
C ALA A 104 7.24 7.83 8.20
N ASN A 105 6.87 8.58 7.16
CA ASN A 105 5.54 9.17 6.99
C ASN A 105 4.62 8.34 6.06
N ALA A 106 5.14 7.31 5.39
CA ALA A 106 4.41 6.48 4.44
C ALA A 106 3.60 5.39 5.16
N LEU A 107 2.43 5.75 5.69
CA LEU A 107 1.55 4.77 6.31
C LEU A 107 1.04 3.72 5.31
N VAL A 108 1.40 2.46 5.52
CA VAL A 108 0.95 1.29 4.74
C VAL A 108 -0.29 0.63 5.36
N SER A 109 -0.62 0.95 6.61
CA SER A 109 -1.91 0.67 7.23
C SER A 109 -2.39 1.91 7.98
N ARG A 110 -3.71 2.14 7.99
CA ARG A 110 -4.28 3.29 8.68
C ARG A 110 -5.63 2.96 9.30
N GLY A 111 -5.71 3.12 10.61
CA GLY A 111 -6.92 2.86 11.39
C GLY A 111 -6.76 3.24 12.86
N GLY A 112 -7.78 2.90 13.66
CA GLY A 112 -7.90 3.35 15.04
C GLY A 112 -7.43 2.36 16.10
N LEU A 113 -6.98 1.16 15.72
CA LEU A 113 -6.44 0.18 16.66
C LEU A 113 -5.10 0.67 17.23
N SER A 114 -4.83 0.41 18.50
CA SER A 114 -3.53 0.66 19.13
C SER A 114 -2.39 0.06 18.28
N ALA A 115 -1.37 0.86 18.00
CA ALA A 115 -0.18 0.42 17.28
C ALA A 115 0.73 -0.46 18.16
N ALA A 116 1.78 -1.01 17.57
CA ALA A 116 2.77 -1.81 18.28
C ALA A 116 3.51 -0.98 19.34
N LEU A 117 3.69 -1.56 20.52
CA LEU A 117 4.49 -0.98 21.60
C LEU A 117 5.95 -1.43 21.46
N ASN A 118 6.89 -0.48 21.55
CA ASN A 118 8.33 -0.68 21.42
C ASN A 118 8.76 -1.67 20.31
N PRO A 119 8.25 -1.49 19.07
CA PRO A 119 8.53 -2.45 18.02
C PRO A 119 10.01 -2.37 17.59
N SER A 120 10.61 -3.52 17.29
CA SER A 120 12.00 -3.62 16.82
C SER A 120 12.18 -4.74 15.81
N THR A 121 13.30 -4.73 15.08
CA THR A 121 13.64 -5.75 14.07
C THR A 121 15.08 -6.20 14.18
N ASP A 122 15.33 -7.46 13.84
CA ASP A 122 16.66 -8.05 13.69
C ASP A 122 16.79 -8.76 12.33
N LEU A 123 17.91 -8.51 11.64
CA LEU A 123 18.25 -9.09 10.34
C LEU A 123 19.54 -9.93 10.41
N ALA A 124 20.04 -10.26 11.60
CA ALA A 124 21.30 -10.99 11.77
C ALA A 124 21.30 -12.38 11.10
N THR A 125 20.13 -13.02 10.99
CA THR A 125 19.99 -14.33 10.36
C THR A 125 19.69 -14.19 8.87
N ALA A 126 20.49 -14.87 8.05
CA ALA A 126 20.34 -14.83 6.59
C ALA A 126 19.00 -15.40 6.14
N GLY A 127 18.35 -14.74 5.18
CA GLY A 127 17.07 -15.18 4.63
C GLY A 127 15.84 -14.93 5.51
N GLU A 128 15.96 -14.20 6.62
CA GLU A 128 14.81 -13.84 7.45
C GLU A 128 14.96 -12.48 8.14
N VAL A 129 13.81 -11.92 8.54
CA VAL A 129 13.73 -10.74 9.40
C VAL A 129 12.87 -11.11 10.61
N THR A 130 13.43 -10.94 11.80
CA THR A 130 12.70 -11.12 13.06
C THR A 130 12.12 -9.79 13.50
N PHE A 131 10.80 -9.75 13.71
CA PHE A 131 10.10 -8.61 14.29
C PHE A 131 9.79 -8.91 15.74
N ASN A 132 9.97 -7.93 16.62
CA ASN A 132 9.62 -8.01 18.03
C ASN A 132 8.77 -6.81 18.44
N TRP A 133 7.91 -6.99 19.44
CA TRP A 133 7.09 -5.95 20.03
C TRP A 133 6.70 -6.33 21.46
N ASP A 134 6.35 -5.33 22.25
CA ASP A 134 5.82 -5.55 23.59
C ASP A 134 4.31 -5.77 23.53
N ASP A 135 3.81 -6.68 24.36
CA ASP A 135 2.38 -6.90 24.52
C ASP A 135 1.73 -5.71 25.24
N ASN A 136 0.90 -4.96 24.52
CA ASN A 136 0.07 -3.88 25.04
C ASN A 136 -1.42 -4.19 24.99
N SER A 137 -1.81 -5.47 25.00
CA SER A 137 -3.21 -5.92 24.94
C SER A 137 -4.07 -5.47 26.12
N ALA A 138 -3.45 -5.01 27.21
CA ALA A 138 -4.15 -4.42 28.35
C ALA A 138 -4.44 -2.91 28.18
N GLU A 139 -4.00 -2.29 27.08
CA GLU A 139 -4.05 -0.84 26.88
C GLU A 139 -4.94 -0.42 25.69
N GLY A 140 -5.79 0.59 25.94
CA GLY A 140 -6.60 1.22 24.90
C GLY A 140 -7.63 0.26 24.30
N ASN A 141 -7.56 0.06 22.99
CA ASN A 141 -8.42 -0.86 22.24
C ASN A 141 -7.65 -2.07 21.66
N ALA A 142 -6.44 -2.34 22.15
CA ALA A 142 -5.67 -3.53 21.80
C ALA A 142 -6.31 -4.79 22.39
N ASN A 143 -6.20 -5.92 21.69
CA ASN A 143 -6.61 -7.23 22.19
C ASN A 143 -5.49 -8.25 22.05
N ALA A 144 -5.50 -9.23 22.95
CA ALA A 144 -4.55 -10.35 22.96
C ALA A 144 -4.51 -11.12 21.64
N THR A 145 -5.65 -11.23 20.96
CA THR A 145 -5.82 -11.97 19.71
C THR A 145 -5.63 -11.12 18.45
N ASP A 146 -5.27 -9.84 18.60
CA ASP A 146 -4.92 -9.03 17.43
C ASP A 146 -3.72 -9.68 16.71
N LYS A 147 -3.79 -9.76 15.39
CA LYS A 147 -2.80 -10.39 14.54
C LYS A 147 -1.79 -9.37 14.07
N ALA A 148 -0.51 -9.71 14.15
CA ALA A 148 0.57 -8.90 13.59
C ALA A 148 0.46 -8.85 12.05
N MET A 149 0.57 -7.65 11.49
CA MET A 149 0.77 -7.41 10.07
C MET A 149 2.19 -6.90 9.87
N LEU A 150 3.01 -7.62 9.12
CA LEU A 150 4.42 -7.32 8.90
C LEU A 150 4.71 -7.13 7.40
N LEU A 151 5.59 -6.20 7.10
CA LEU A 151 5.98 -5.88 5.73
C LEU A 151 7.49 -5.66 5.66
N VAL A 152 8.12 -6.37 4.73
CA VAL A 152 9.51 -6.13 4.32
C VAL A 152 9.49 -5.66 2.88
N TYR A 153 9.83 -4.40 2.65
CA TYR A 153 9.86 -3.79 1.31
C TYR A 153 11.31 -3.64 0.83
N ASN A 154 11.61 -4.03 -0.40
CA ASN A 154 12.91 -3.84 -1.04
C ASN A 154 12.80 -2.72 -2.09
N PRO A 155 13.34 -1.51 -1.84
CA PRO A 155 13.27 -0.39 -2.76
C PRO A 155 14.01 -0.64 -4.09
N SER A 156 15.13 -1.36 -4.07
CA SER A 156 15.93 -1.67 -5.26
C SER A 156 15.16 -2.51 -6.27
N LYS A 157 14.41 -3.49 -5.77
CA LYS A 157 13.63 -4.42 -6.60
C LYS A 157 12.19 -4.03 -6.80
N LYS A 158 11.69 -3.09 -5.99
CA LYS A 158 10.28 -2.66 -5.99
C LYS A 158 9.32 -3.83 -5.70
N GLU A 159 9.74 -4.70 -4.78
CA GLU A 159 8.99 -5.87 -4.35
C GLU A 159 8.84 -5.87 -2.82
N SER A 160 7.88 -6.62 -2.30
CA SER A 160 7.73 -6.78 -0.85
C SER A 160 7.27 -8.17 -0.46
N ILE A 161 7.61 -8.56 0.76
CA ILE A 161 7.03 -9.69 1.47
C ILE A 161 6.08 -9.13 2.52
N ALA A 162 4.81 -9.51 2.45
CA ALA A 162 3.77 -9.04 3.35
C ALA A 162 3.14 -10.24 4.08
N LEU A 163 3.18 -10.22 5.40
CA LEU A 163 2.43 -11.12 6.27
C LEU A 163 1.27 -10.33 6.87
N THR A 164 0.03 -10.71 6.60
CA THR A 164 -1.16 -9.95 7.05
C THR A 164 -2.02 -10.67 8.09
N ASP A 165 -1.62 -11.88 8.45
CA ASP A 165 -2.26 -12.74 9.46
C ASP A 165 -1.14 -13.49 10.21
N GLY A 166 -0.35 -12.72 10.98
CA GLY A 166 0.82 -13.21 11.70
C GLY A 166 0.49 -13.79 13.08
N ALA A 167 1.47 -13.74 13.98
CA ALA A 167 1.27 -14.14 15.37
C ALA A 167 0.27 -13.23 16.10
N ASP A 168 -0.31 -13.77 17.17
CA ASP A 168 -1.11 -13.00 18.12
C ASP A 168 -0.24 -11.96 18.84
N ARG A 169 -0.88 -10.87 19.27
CA ARG A 169 -0.23 -9.75 19.95
C ARG A 169 0.54 -10.19 21.18
N THR A 170 0.03 -11.17 21.92
CA THR A 170 0.68 -11.72 23.13
C THR A 170 1.96 -12.50 22.86
N VAL A 171 2.24 -12.88 21.60
CA VAL A 171 3.45 -13.65 21.27
C VAL A 171 4.70 -12.77 21.34
N GLY A 172 4.58 -11.48 21.02
CA GLY A 172 5.68 -10.51 21.11
C GLY A 172 6.78 -10.65 20.05
N THR A 173 6.71 -11.65 19.17
CA THR A 173 7.71 -11.88 18.13
C THR A 173 7.14 -12.64 16.93
N GLN A 174 7.71 -12.41 15.75
CA GLN A 174 7.39 -13.16 14.53
C GLN A 174 8.53 -13.05 13.51
N ILE A 175 8.87 -14.18 12.90
CA ILE A 175 9.86 -14.26 11.83
C ILE A 175 9.16 -14.15 10.47
N VAL A 176 9.74 -13.36 9.56
CA VAL A 176 9.35 -13.26 8.16
C VAL A 176 10.50 -13.76 7.30
N ALA A 177 10.29 -14.87 6.61
CA ALA A 177 11.25 -15.37 5.63
C ALA A 177 11.31 -14.41 4.42
N ILE A 178 12.53 -14.04 4.02
CA ILE A 178 12.79 -13.22 2.84
C ILE A 178 13.55 -14.02 1.78
N PRO A 179 13.34 -13.76 0.48
CA PRO A 179 14.06 -14.48 -0.56
C PRO A 179 15.57 -14.25 -0.45
N THR A 180 16.36 -15.28 -0.73
CA THR A 180 17.84 -15.17 -0.78
C THR A 180 18.32 -14.15 -1.81
N THR A 181 17.48 -13.81 -2.79
CA THR A 181 17.82 -12.76 -3.74
C THR A 181 17.99 -11.40 -3.06
N TYR A 182 17.38 -11.15 -1.89
CA TYR A 182 17.47 -9.89 -1.16
C TYR A 182 18.82 -9.71 -0.44
N ALA A 183 19.66 -10.74 -0.36
CA ALA A 183 20.95 -10.65 0.31
C ALA A 183 21.79 -9.48 -0.25
N GLY A 184 22.24 -8.60 0.65
CA GLY A 184 22.98 -7.37 0.34
C GLY A 184 22.12 -6.16 -0.03
N ASP A 185 20.82 -6.33 -0.27
CA ASP A 185 19.91 -5.21 -0.52
C ASP A 185 19.48 -4.55 0.80
N THR A 186 19.23 -3.24 0.75
CA THR A 186 18.54 -2.54 1.83
C THR A 186 17.04 -2.83 1.76
N VAL A 187 16.45 -3.17 2.90
CA VAL A 187 15.01 -3.37 3.06
C VAL A 187 14.44 -2.40 4.08
N GLU A 188 13.19 -2.00 3.86
CA GLU A 188 12.40 -1.09 4.67
C GLU A 188 11.31 -1.88 5.42
N LEU A 189 11.17 -1.65 6.72
CA LEU A 189 10.41 -2.52 7.61
C LEU A 189 9.22 -1.79 8.20
N PHE A 190 8.04 -2.40 8.10
CA PHE A 190 6.80 -1.86 8.64
C PHE A 190 6.02 -2.90 9.43
N MET A 191 5.33 -2.44 10.46
CA MET A 191 4.46 -3.27 11.30
C MET A 191 3.12 -2.57 11.55
N ALA A 192 2.04 -3.33 11.59
CA ALA A 192 0.74 -2.90 12.05
C ALA A 192 0.03 -4.07 12.77
N PHE A 193 -1.14 -3.82 13.35
CA PHE A 193 -2.02 -4.85 13.87
C PHE A 193 -3.36 -4.83 13.17
N ILE A 194 -3.99 -6.00 13.10
CA ILE A 194 -5.38 -6.20 12.67
C ILE A 194 -6.11 -7.03 13.73
N THR A 195 -7.35 -6.70 14.03
CA THR A 195 -8.17 -7.53 14.94
C THR A 195 -8.37 -8.93 14.36
N ALA A 196 -8.56 -9.94 15.21
CA ALA A 196 -8.75 -11.33 14.77
C ALA A 196 -9.90 -11.52 13.76
N ASP A 197 -10.96 -10.73 13.89
CA ASP A 197 -12.11 -10.72 12.97
C ASP A 197 -11.87 -9.90 11.68
N GLY A 198 -10.74 -9.20 11.59
CA GLY A 198 -10.37 -8.35 10.48
C GLY A 198 -11.28 -7.13 10.30
N SER A 199 -11.85 -6.61 11.39
CA SER A 199 -12.78 -5.45 11.44
C SER A 199 -12.11 -4.11 11.76
N GLN A 200 -10.92 -4.11 12.36
CA GLN A 200 -10.14 -2.89 12.63
C GLN A 200 -8.65 -3.14 12.39
N VAL A 201 -7.94 -2.08 12.02
CA VAL A 201 -6.48 -2.08 11.83
C VAL A 201 -5.85 -0.91 12.58
N SER A 202 -4.57 -1.02 12.90
CA SER A 202 -3.79 0.09 13.46
C SER A 202 -3.19 0.94 12.35
N ASN A 203 -2.70 2.12 12.71
CA ASN A 203 -1.68 2.77 11.89
C ASN A 203 -0.43 1.90 11.84
N SER A 204 0.24 1.88 10.68
CA SER A 204 1.52 1.21 10.55
C SER A 204 2.65 2.03 11.17
N THR A 205 3.56 1.36 11.86
CA THR A 205 4.81 1.91 12.37
C THR A 205 5.95 1.51 11.43
N TYR A 206 6.76 2.48 11.02
CA TYR A 206 8.01 2.24 10.31
C TYR A 206 9.10 1.93 11.34
N LEU A 207 9.81 0.82 11.19
CA LEU A 207 10.84 0.36 12.14
C LEU A 207 12.27 0.69 11.71
N GLY A 208 12.43 1.32 10.54
CA GLY A 208 13.74 1.61 9.97
C GLY A 208 14.08 0.72 8.78
N SER A 209 15.33 0.88 8.35
CA SER A 209 15.94 0.15 7.24
C SER A 209 17.03 -0.79 7.75
N GLY A 210 17.24 -1.92 7.08
CA GLY A 210 18.34 -2.83 7.36
C GLY A 210 18.90 -3.47 6.08
N THR A 211 20.13 -3.98 6.14
CA THR A 211 20.68 -4.80 5.04
C THR A 211 20.28 -6.24 5.27
N ALA A 212 19.62 -6.86 4.29
CA ALA A 212 19.32 -8.28 4.35
C ALA A 212 20.60 -9.11 4.23
N ASN A 213 20.80 -10.06 5.15
CA ASN A 213 21.93 -10.99 5.16
C ASN A 213 21.71 -12.20 4.25
#